data_AF-A0A2V6GW36-F1
#
_entry.id   AF-A0A2V6GW36-F1
#
_cell.length_a   1.000
_cell.length_b   1.000
_cell.length_c   1.000
_cell.angle_alpha   90.00
_cell.angle_beta   90.00
_cell.angle_gamma   90.00
#
_symmetry.space_group_name_H-M   'P 1'
#
loop_
_entity.id
_entity.type
_entity.pdbx_description
1 polymer ?
#
loop_
_entity_poly.entity_id
_entity_poly.type
_entity_poly.pdbx_seq_one_letter_code
_entity_poly.pdbx_strand_id
1 'polypeptide(L)'
;QGYLDRTKQEHQDLVALIDTVREKFNLNLVWFNAGSEVIDYLNNGQPRNRVKIAGFEYFGHSNRACFMFDYSNLIDSACKSWLHENELTKIDRRDFAHGAYVRSWGCHTGESMSKKWYRATGTHMIGAIGKTQFMMEELPILISEDGKWVN
;
A
#
# COMPACT_ATOMS: atom_id res chain seq x y z
N GLN A 1 10.10 -9.71 -4.60
CA GLN A 1 9.98 -10.23 -6.00
C GLN A 1 9.74 -9.12 -7.05
N GLY A 2 8.68 -8.29 -6.94
CA GLY A 2 8.30 -7.34 -8.00
C GLY A 2 9.40 -6.39 -8.51
N TYR A 3 10.13 -5.72 -7.63
CA TYR A 3 11.24 -4.84 -8.03
C TYR A 3 12.40 -5.59 -8.69
N LEU A 4 12.70 -6.82 -8.26
CA LEU A 4 13.77 -7.63 -8.86
C LEU A 4 13.43 -8.03 -10.31
N ASP A 5 12.16 -8.33 -10.57
CA ASP A 5 11.68 -8.64 -11.93
C ASP A 5 11.67 -7.37 -12.80
N ARG A 6 11.27 -6.23 -12.24
CA ARG A 6 11.28 -4.94 -12.95
C ARG A 6 12.69 -4.45 -13.28
N THR A 7 13.65 -4.60 -12.37
CA THR A 7 15.08 -4.31 -12.61
C THR A 7 15.60 -5.01 -13.86
N LYS A 8 15.21 -6.27 -14.08
CA LYS A 8 15.59 -7.03 -15.28
C LYS A 8 14.92 -6.51 -16.55
N GLN A 9 13.67 -6.05 -16.45
CA GLN A 9 12.90 -5.52 -17.57
C GLN A 9 13.37 -4.13 -18.00
N GLU A 10 13.73 -3.27 -17.04
CA GLU A 10 14.16 -1.89 -17.29
C GLU A 10 15.68 -1.75 -17.49
N HIS A 11 16.44 -2.83 -17.31
CA HIS A 11 17.91 -2.82 -17.35
C HIS A 11 18.54 -1.78 -16.42
N GLN A 12 17.89 -1.52 -15.28
CA GLN A 12 18.27 -0.51 -14.30
C GLN A 12 18.19 -1.11 -12.89
N ASP A 13 19.20 -0.87 -12.06
CA ASP A 13 19.22 -1.38 -10.68
C ASP A 13 18.28 -0.56 -9.77
N LEU A 14 17.00 -0.90 -9.79
CA LEU A 14 15.98 -0.23 -8.99
C LEU A 14 16.21 -0.41 -7.48
N VAL A 15 16.81 -1.54 -7.06
CA VAL A 15 17.08 -1.79 -5.64
C VAL A 15 18.13 -0.81 -5.14
N ALA A 16 19.22 -0.64 -5.90
CA ALA A 16 20.24 0.36 -5.58
C ALA A 16 19.65 1.78 -5.54
N LEU A 17 18.78 2.16 -6.48
CA LEU A 17 18.12 3.47 -6.47
C LEU A 17 17.25 3.67 -5.23
N ILE A 18 16.44 2.67 -4.86
CA ILE A 18 15.62 2.72 -3.63
C ILE A 18 16.52 2.90 -2.41
N ASP A 19 17.66 2.22 -2.36
CA ASP A 19 18.63 2.38 -1.28
C ASP A 19 19.22 3.80 -1.23
N THR A 20 19.50 4.43 -2.38
CA THR A 20 19.97 5.83 -2.37
C THR A 20 18.97 6.80 -1.74
N VAL A 21 17.67 6.60 -2.01
CA VAL A 21 16.59 7.41 -1.44
C VAL A 21 16.44 7.10 0.06
N ARG A 22 16.48 5.82 0.44
CA ARG A 22 16.46 5.37 1.83
C ARG A 22 17.57 6.05 2.64
N GLU A 23 18.80 6.05 2.13
CA GLU A 23 19.96 6.65 2.79
C GLU A 23 19.83 8.17 2.89
N LYS A 24 19.45 8.83 1.79
CA LYS A 24 19.28 10.29 1.74
C LYS A 24 18.28 10.81 2.77
N PHE A 25 17.20 10.08 2.99
CA PHE A 25 16.13 10.47 3.92
C PHE A 25 16.16 9.71 5.25
N ASN A 26 17.18 8.88 5.49
CA ASN A 26 17.36 8.05 6.69
C ASN A 26 16.10 7.25 7.07
N LEU A 27 15.52 6.56 6.09
CA LEU A 27 14.28 5.82 6.24
C LEU A 27 14.54 4.37 6.70
N ASN A 28 13.64 3.85 7.53
CA ASN A 28 13.60 2.43 7.84
C ASN A 28 12.91 1.66 6.70
N LEU A 29 13.70 1.08 5.79
CA LEU A 29 13.20 0.28 4.69
C LEU A 29 13.00 -1.18 5.12
N VAL A 30 11.82 -1.71 4.87
CA VAL A 30 11.48 -3.11 5.12
C VAL A 30 11.07 -3.76 3.80
N TRP A 31 11.87 -4.72 3.35
CA TRP A 31 11.55 -5.53 2.18
C TRP A 31 10.59 -6.65 2.55
N PHE A 32 9.66 -6.95 1.66
CA PHE A 32 8.70 -8.05 1.83
C PHE A 32 8.43 -8.74 0.49
N ASN A 33 7.93 -9.97 0.55
CA ASN A 33 7.63 -10.81 -0.62
C ASN A 33 6.13 -11.12 -0.76
N ALA A 34 5.37 -11.10 0.34
CA ALA A 34 3.96 -11.48 0.36
C ALA A 34 3.12 -10.53 1.24
N GLY A 35 1.81 -10.44 0.97
CA GLY A 35 0.90 -9.63 1.78
C GLY A 35 0.80 -10.06 3.24
N SER A 36 1.05 -11.34 3.55
CA SER A 36 1.12 -11.82 4.93
C SER A 36 2.28 -11.20 5.72
N GLU A 37 3.41 -10.92 5.08
CA GLU A 37 4.56 -10.28 5.73
C GLU A 37 4.26 -8.80 6.05
N VAL A 38 3.41 -8.14 5.25
CA VAL A 38 2.92 -6.79 5.56
C VAL A 38 2.08 -6.83 6.85
N ILE A 39 1.15 -7.77 6.95
CA ILE A 39 0.33 -7.94 8.17
C ILE A 39 1.22 -8.26 9.37
N ASP A 40 2.18 -9.18 9.21
CA ASP A 40 3.10 -9.54 10.29
C ASP A 40 3.94 -8.35 10.75
N TYR A 41 4.43 -7.52 9.83
CA TYR A 41 5.15 -6.30 10.19
C TYR A 41 4.26 -5.26 10.89
N LEU A 42 3.00 -5.12 10.45
CA LEU A 42 2.04 -4.23 11.13
C LEU A 42 1.82 -4.69 12.58
N ASN A 43 1.60 -5.98 12.80
CA ASN A 43 1.30 -6.53 14.11
C ASN A 43 2.53 -6.63 15.02
N ASN A 44 3.67 -7.08 14.48
CA ASN A 44 4.82 -7.55 15.26
C ASN A 44 6.14 -6.82 14.93
N GLY A 45 6.19 -5.99 13.89
CA GLY A 45 7.42 -5.33 13.45
C GLY A 45 7.96 -4.25 14.41
N GLN A 46 7.17 -3.85 15.41
CA GLN A 46 7.53 -2.91 16.48
C GLN A 46 6.76 -3.27 17.75
N PRO A 47 7.21 -2.86 18.96
CA PRO A 47 6.46 -3.08 20.19
C PRO A 47 5.18 -2.23 20.21
N ARG A 48 4.07 -2.73 19.64
CA ARG A 48 2.79 -2.01 19.45
C ARG A 48 2.09 -1.60 20.73
N ASN A 49 2.49 -2.14 21.87
CA ASN A 49 2.07 -1.63 23.18
C ASN A 49 2.65 -0.25 23.51
N ARG A 50 3.75 0.15 22.86
CA ARG A 50 4.47 1.42 23.08
C ARG A 50 4.53 2.29 21.83
N VAL A 51 4.65 1.67 20.65
CA VAL A 51 4.83 2.35 19.37
C VAL A 51 3.65 2.04 18.45
N LYS A 52 2.64 2.91 18.47
CA LYS A 52 1.45 2.80 17.63
C LYS A 52 1.72 3.34 16.22
N ILE A 53 0.95 2.84 15.25
CA ILE A 53 0.92 3.35 13.88
C ILE A 53 0.07 4.62 13.87
N ALA A 54 0.71 5.77 13.74
CA ALA A 54 0.03 7.06 13.62
C ALA A 54 -0.37 7.40 12.18
N GLY A 55 0.27 6.75 11.19
CA GLY A 55 -0.04 6.94 9.78
C GLY A 55 0.27 5.69 8.95
N PHE A 56 -0.55 5.43 7.94
CA PHE A 56 -0.33 4.39 6.93
C PHE A 56 -0.72 4.93 5.56
N GLU A 57 0.23 4.92 4.63
CA GLU A 57 -0.01 5.34 3.26
C GLU A 57 0.43 4.25 2.29
N TYR A 58 -0.48 3.89 1.37
CA TYR A 58 -0.19 2.93 0.32
C TYR A 58 -0.04 3.64 -1.03
N PHE A 59 1.11 3.41 -1.66
CA PHE A 59 1.42 3.84 -3.02
C PHE A 59 1.65 2.58 -3.87
N GLY A 60 0.91 2.46 -4.96
CA GLY A 60 1.03 1.33 -5.88
C GLY A 60 -0.27 1.04 -6.61
N HIS A 61 -0.28 -0.09 -7.31
CA HIS A 61 -1.46 -0.57 -8.03
C HIS A 61 -2.49 -1.17 -7.08
N SER A 62 -3.76 -0.87 -7.31
CA SER A 62 -4.85 -1.49 -6.57
C SER A 62 -6.08 -1.60 -7.43
N ASN A 63 -6.98 -2.46 -6.99
CA ASN A 63 -8.37 -2.49 -7.43
C ASN A 63 -9.29 -2.32 -6.21
N ARG A 64 -10.59 -2.54 -6.39
CA ARG A 64 -11.55 -2.39 -5.28
C ARG A 64 -11.28 -3.26 -4.06
N ALA A 65 -10.55 -4.37 -4.22
CA ALA A 65 -10.42 -5.45 -3.23
C ALA A 65 -8.98 -5.81 -2.84
N CYS A 66 -7.96 -5.32 -3.57
CA CYS A 66 -6.56 -5.68 -3.30
C CYS A 66 -5.61 -4.49 -3.41
N PHE A 67 -4.65 -4.43 -2.49
CA PHE A 67 -3.33 -3.81 -2.77
C PHE A 67 -2.48 -4.81 -3.54
N MET A 68 -1.82 -4.34 -4.60
CA MET A 68 -1.03 -5.19 -5.50
C MET A 68 0.44 -4.81 -5.37
N PHE A 69 1.31 -5.81 -5.16
CA PHE A 69 2.74 -5.62 -4.88
C PHE A 69 3.64 -6.10 -6.03
N ASP A 70 3.03 -6.63 -7.09
CA ASP A 70 3.73 -6.95 -8.32
C ASP A 70 3.74 -5.72 -9.25
N TYR A 71 4.94 -5.32 -9.65
CA TYR A 71 5.20 -4.22 -10.59
C TYR A 71 5.73 -4.74 -11.94
N SER A 72 5.77 -6.07 -12.11
CA SER A 72 6.23 -6.69 -13.34
C SER A 72 5.07 -6.90 -14.32
N ASN A 73 5.36 -6.82 -15.61
CA ASN A 73 4.41 -7.18 -16.65
C ASN A 73 4.43 -8.68 -16.99
N LEU A 74 4.89 -9.54 -16.06
CA LEU A 74 5.09 -10.97 -16.32
C LEU A 74 3.78 -11.73 -16.52
N ILE A 75 2.70 -11.28 -15.91
CA ILE A 75 1.36 -11.79 -16.17
C ILE A 75 0.50 -10.61 -16.59
N ASP A 76 -0.03 -10.66 -17.82
CA ASP A 76 -0.97 -9.66 -18.29
C ASP A 76 -2.22 -9.66 -17.39
N SER A 77 -2.57 -8.48 -16.88
CA SER A 77 -3.78 -8.25 -16.10
C SER A 77 -3.91 -9.05 -14.79
N ALA A 78 -2.84 -9.66 -14.27
CA ALA A 78 -2.83 -10.33 -12.97
C ALA A 78 -1.60 -9.96 -12.12
N CYS A 79 -1.69 -10.23 -10.82
CA CYS A 79 -0.65 -9.92 -9.85
C CYS A 79 -0.27 -11.18 -9.08
N LYS A 80 1.03 -11.44 -8.91
CA LYS A 80 1.50 -12.62 -8.16
C LYS A 80 1.57 -12.40 -6.65
N SER A 81 1.57 -11.16 -6.18
CA SER A 81 1.67 -10.81 -4.77
C SER A 81 0.74 -9.66 -4.43
N TRP A 82 -0.27 -9.92 -3.62
CA TRP A 82 -1.29 -8.94 -3.25
C TRP A 82 -1.67 -9.08 -1.76
N LEU A 83 -2.37 -8.08 -1.25
CA LEU A 83 -3.07 -8.14 0.05
C LEU A 83 -4.55 -7.95 -0.22
N HIS A 84 -5.35 -9.01 -0.03
CA HIS A 84 -6.79 -8.95 -0.25
C HIS A 84 -7.52 -8.35 0.95
N GLU A 85 -8.59 -7.60 0.71
CA GLU A 85 -9.38 -6.88 1.71
C GLU A 85 -9.99 -7.76 2.81
N ASN A 86 -10.12 -9.07 2.55
CA ASN A 86 -10.59 -10.07 3.52
C ASN A 86 -9.52 -10.43 4.55
N GLU A 87 -8.25 -10.24 4.21
CA GLU A 87 -7.13 -10.52 5.11
C GLU A 87 -6.86 -9.37 6.07
N LEU A 88 -7.46 -8.19 5.84
CA LEU A 88 -7.33 -7.04 6.73
C LEU A 88 -7.79 -7.36 8.16
N THR A 89 -8.71 -8.30 8.34
CA THR A 89 -9.17 -8.74 9.67
C THR A 89 -8.08 -9.40 10.51
N LYS A 90 -6.95 -9.78 9.90
CA LYS A 90 -5.76 -10.31 10.59
C LYS A 90 -4.89 -9.20 11.20
N ILE A 91 -5.14 -7.93 10.88
CA ILE A 91 -4.45 -6.78 11.47
C ILE A 91 -5.02 -6.53 12.86
N ASP A 92 -4.17 -6.38 13.88
CA ASP A 92 -4.65 -6.04 15.22
C ASP A 92 -5.05 -4.56 15.25
N ARG A 93 -6.35 -4.30 15.44
CA ARG A 93 -6.88 -2.93 15.56
C ARG A 93 -6.15 -2.07 16.60
N ARG A 94 -5.56 -2.70 17.61
CA ARG A 94 -4.82 -2.00 18.66
C ARG A 94 -3.50 -1.44 18.13
N ASP A 95 -3.01 -1.85 16.98
CA ASP A 95 -1.73 -1.39 16.45
C ASP A 95 -1.76 0.07 16.03
N PHE A 96 -2.95 0.57 15.67
CA PHE A 96 -3.16 1.94 15.25
C PHE A 96 -3.39 2.89 16.43
N ALA A 97 -2.85 4.10 16.31
CA ALA A 97 -3.17 5.18 17.22
C ALA A 97 -4.61 5.67 16.99
N HIS A 98 -5.22 6.26 18.02
CA HIS A 98 -6.50 6.93 17.83
C HIS A 98 -6.32 8.11 16.85
N GLY A 99 -7.19 8.19 15.84
CA GLY A 99 -7.09 9.22 14.80
C GLY A 99 -5.94 9.02 13.80
N ALA A 100 -5.38 7.80 13.70
CA ALA A 100 -4.33 7.52 12.73
C ALA A 100 -4.75 7.89 11.29
N TYR A 101 -3.83 8.52 10.57
CA TYR A 101 -4.05 8.91 9.17
C TYR A 101 -3.82 7.71 8.25
N VAL A 102 -4.87 7.25 7.57
CA VAL A 102 -4.74 6.11 6.65
C VAL A 102 -5.19 6.52 5.25
N ARG A 103 -4.35 6.30 4.25
CA ARG A 103 -4.66 6.61 2.85
C ARG A 103 -4.11 5.58 1.88
N SER A 104 -4.92 5.19 0.91
CA SER A 104 -4.47 4.51 -0.28
C SER A 104 -4.53 5.48 -1.46
N TRP A 105 -3.41 5.62 -2.15
CA TRP A 105 -3.28 6.43 -3.37
C TRP A 105 -3.57 5.63 -4.65
N GLY A 106 -3.87 4.34 -4.53
CA GLY A 106 -4.18 3.48 -5.66
C GLY A 106 -5.65 3.55 -6.09
N CYS A 107 -5.91 3.13 -7.33
CA CYS A 107 -7.24 3.11 -7.96
C CYS A 107 -8.26 2.26 -7.17
N HIS A 108 -9.53 2.68 -7.23
CA HIS A 108 -10.72 1.92 -6.81
C HIS A 108 -10.82 1.46 -5.34
N THR A 109 -9.83 1.73 -4.50
CA THR A 109 -9.80 1.28 -3.07
C THR A 109 -10.91 1.89 -2.20
N GLY A 110 -11.51 3.00 -2.64
CA GLY A 110 -12.70 3.61 -2.05
C GLY A 110 -13.99 2.79 -2.26
N GLU A 111 -14.04 1.94 -3.28
CA GLU A 111 -15.25 1.21 -3.66
C GLU A 111 -15.55 0.01 -2.75
N SER A 112 -14.55 -0.55 -2.06
CA SER A 112 -14.76 -1.65 -1.11
C SER A 112 -13.75 -1.66 0.05
N MET A 113 -12.46 -1.61 -0.27
CA MET A 113 -11.38 -1.74 0.72
C MET A 113 -11.50 -0.75 1.89
N SER A 114 -11.85 0.51 1.64
CA SER A 114 -11.95 1.54 2.70
C SER A 114 -12.93 1.14 3.80
N LYS A 115 -14.10 0.59 3.42
CA LYS A 115 -15.11 0.10 4.38
C LYS A 115 -14.65 -1.13 5.14
N LYS A 116 -13.94 -2.05 4.47
CA LYS A 116 -13.41 -3.25 5.13
C LYS A 116 -12.22 -2.95 6.04
N TRP A 117 -11.39 -1.99 5.67
CA TRP A 117 -10.32 -1.48 6.50
C TRP A 117 -10.88 -0.95 7.81
N TYR A 118 -11.89 -0.07 7.77
CA TYR A 118 -12.54 0.44 8.98
C TYR A 118 -13.10 -0.67 9.86
N ARG A 119 -13.76 -1.67 9.26
CA ARG A 119 -14.29 -2.82 10.02
C ARG A 119 -13.19 -3.66 10.69
N ALA A 120 -12.03 -3.79 10.06
CA ALA A 120 -10.92 -4.56 10.58
C ALA A 120 -10.15 -3.78 11.68
N THR A 121 -9.76 -2.55 11.38
CA THR A 121 -8.79 -1.78 12.18
C THR A 121 -9.43 -0.70 13.06
N GLY A 122 -10.68 -0.31 12.78
CA GLY A 122 -11.32 0.83 13.44
C GLY A 122 -10.82 2.20 12.98
N THR A 123 -9.94 2.26 11.99
CA THR A 123 -9.43 3.51 11.39
C THR A 123 -10.06 3.76 10.03
N HIS A 124 -10.29 5.02 9.67
CA HIS A 124 -10.83 5.37 8.36
C HIS A 124 -9.70 5.45 7.33
N MET A 125 -9.78 4.65 6.27
CA MET A 125 -8.86 4.71 5.15
C MET A 125 -9.45 5.57 4.05
N ILE A 126 -8.73 6.62 3.65
CA ILE A 126 -9.07 7.39 2.46
C ILE A 126 -8.68 6.57 1.21
N GLY A 127 -9.63 6.31 0.33
CA GLY A 127 -9.41 5.57 -0.93
C GLY A 127 -10.13 6.22 -2.11
N ALA A 128 -9.68 5.90 -3.33
CA ALA A 128 -10.25 6.43 -4.55
C ALA A 128 -11.49 5.62 -5.01
N ILE A 129 -12.58 6.30 -5.36
CA ILE A 129 -13.57 5.78 -6.32
C ILE A 129 -13.08 6.18 -7.71
N GLY A 130 -12.90 5.23 -8.61
CA GLY A 130 -12.33 5.47 -9.94
C GLY A 130 -10.80 5.34 -10.02
N LYS A 131 -10.26 5.79 -11.16
CA LYS A 131 -8.85 5.67 -11.51
C LYS A 131 -8.03 6.83 -10.95
N THR A 132 -6.81 6.50 -10.55
CA THR A 132 -5.77 7.45 -10.17
C THR A 132 -4.63 7.41 -11.18
N GLN A 133 -3.93 8.52 -11.33
CA GLN A 133 -2.74 8.62 -12.16
C GLN A 133 -1.57 9.13 -11.33
N PHE A 134 -0.44 8.43 -11.44
CA PHE A 134 0.84 8.87 -10.91
C PHE A 134 1.44 9.86 -11.90
N MET A 135 1.78 11.04 -11.40
CA MET A 135 2.49 12.09 -12.14
C MET A 135 3.91 12.19 -11.60
N MET A 136 4.84 12.76 -12.37
CA MET A 136 6.17 13.03 -11.86
C MET A 136 6.11 14.10 -10.78
N GLU A 137 6.76 13.83 -9.64
CA GLU A 137 6.95 14.77 -8.53
C GLU A 137 5.67 15.24 -7.80
N GLU A 138 4.52 14.62 -8.06
CA GLU A 138 3.24 14.96 -7.43
C GLU A 138 2.53 13.74 -6.84
N LEU A 139 1.64 13.99 -5.88
CA LEU A 139 0.77 12.96 -5.33
C LEU A 139 -0.26 12.49 -6.38
N PRO A 140 -0.67 11.21 -6.38
CA PRO A 140 -1.60 10.71 -7.38
C PRO A 140 -2.93 11.48 -7.43
N ILE A 141 -3.37 11.81 -8.64
CA ILE A 141 -4.61 12.55 -8.90
C ILE A 141 -5.72 11.62 -9.40
N LEU A 142 -6.98 12.01 -9.19
CA LEU A 142 -8.13 11.32 -9.78
C LEU A 142 -8.29 11.75 -11.24
N ILE A 143 -8.48 10.78 -12.13
CA ILE A 143 -8.65 11.03 -13.57
C ILE A 143 -9.99 10.53 -14.12
N SER A 144 -10.80 9.88 -13.29
CA SER A 144 -12.16 9.50 -13.65
C SER A 144 -13.10 10.70 -13.52
N GLU A 145 -14.05 10.84 -14.46
CA GLU A 145 -15.04 11.92 -14.48
C GLU A 145 -15.82 12.05 -13.16
N ASP A 146 -16.29 10.92 -12.62
CA ASP A 146 -16.97 10.85 -11.31
C ASP A 146 -16.02 10.46 -10.15
N GLY A 147 -14.71 10.62 -10.36
CA GLY A 147 -13.69 10.21 -9.41
C GLY A 147 -13.76 11.03 -8.12
N LYS A 148 -13.69 10.37 -6.96
CA LYS A 148 -13.63 11.06 -5.66
C LYS A 148 -12.90 10.25 -4.60
N TRP A 149 -12.37 10.95 -3.61
CA TRP A 149 -11.79 10.35 -2.41
C TRP A 149 -12.89 10.12 -1.37
N VAL A 150 -12.94 8.92 -0.79
CA VAL A 150 -13.93 8.51 0.24
C VAL A 150 -13.25 7.79 1.39
N ASN A 151 -13.93 7.64 2.52
CA ASN A 151 -13.43 6.93 3.71
C ASN A 151 -14.51 6.14 4.45
#